data_AF-A0A973QUS4-F1
#
_entry.id   AF-A0A973QUS4-F1
#
_cell.length_a   1.000
_cell.length_b   1.000
_cell.length_c   1.000
_cell.angle_alpha   90.00
_cell.angle_beta   90.00
_cell.angle_gamma   90.00
#
_symmetry.space_group_name_H-M   'P 1'
#
loop_
_entity.id
_entity.type
_entity.pdbx_description
1 polymer ?
#
loop_
_entity_poly.entity_id
_entity_poly.type
_entity_poly.pdbx_seq_one_letter_code
_entity_poly.pdbx_strand_id
1 'polypeptide(L)'
;DATGFDDEQVLRALGVRTSVAALLDEPGGAAELLARLADEDRPVTPAQLHAIYGLLADRDPDQVTLPDELRAVVDGEPRVVDAGDALVADAPDLMPLAEAEARALLPVRPTRAAEVAELFQVRRLSEAYPAPVVSEGEPHEVPAAVRELLPGAPLSYVEHEELLVEGGAEPDGRAELDWRYVDGTLHASTLEGVAAGLAWAAGQWARRFEVAALLEDLTRTDELARARWFD
;
A
#
# COMPACT_ATOMS: atom_id res chain seq x y z
N ASP A 1 48.29 11.51 3.67
CA ASP A 1 47.53 11.28 2.42
C ASP A 1 46.45 10.25 2.61
N ALA A 2 45.27 10.69 3.06
CA ALA A 2 44.07 9.84 3.19
C ALA A 2 42.83 10.56 2.64
N THR A 3 43.01 11.36 1.58
CA THR A 3 41.94 12.14 0.93
C THR A 3 41.50 11.56 -0.41
N GLY A 4 41.94 10.35 -0.76
CA GLY A 4 41.67 9.71 -2.07
C GLY A 4 40.53 8.69 -2.10
N PHE A 5 39.88 8.40 -0.97
CA PHE A 5 38.80 7.40 -0.89
C PHE A 5 37.39 7.98 -0.96
N ASP A 6 37.23 9.31 -1.00
CA ASP A 6 35.94 9.98 -1.22
C ASP A 6 35.58 10.11 -2.70
N ASP A 7 36.42 9.62 -3.60
CA ASP A 7 36.10 9.62 -5.02
C ASP A 7 35.06 8.52 -5.29
N GLU A 8 33.82 8.95 -5.53
CA GLU A 8 32.68 8.08 -5.78
C GLU A 8 32.95 7.08 -6.92
N GLN A 9 33.81 7.46 -7.88
CA GLN A 9 34.26 6.56 -8.96
C GLN A 9 35.21 5.47 -8.46
N VAL A 10 36.12 5.77 -7.52
CA VAL A 10 37.02 4.79 -6.90
C VAL A 10 36.23 3.84 -6.00
N LEU A 11 35.28 4.36 -5.22
CA LEU A 11 34.35 3.55 -4.43
C LEU A 11 33.53 2.62 -5.33
N ARG A 12 33.00 3.12 -6.46
CA ARG A 12 32.30 2.28 -7.43
C ARG A 12 33.21 1.21 -8.05
N ALA A 13 34.44 1.56 -8.43
CA ALA A 13 35.42 0.62 -8.97
C ALA A 13 35.85 -0.46 -7.95
N LEU A 14 35.72 -0.19 -6.66
CA LEU A 14 35.96 -1.12 -5.55
C LEU A 14 34.69 -1.91 -5.13
N GLY A 15 33.56 -1.74 -5.83
CA GLY A 15 32.30 -2.44 -5.53
C GLY A 15 31.45 -1.80 -4.43
N VAL A 16 31.83 -0.63 -3.92
CA VAL A 16 31.03 0.11 -2.94
C VAL A 16 29.86 0.78 -3.66
N ARG A 17 28.65 0.58 -3.14
CA ARG A 17 27.40 1.17 -3.66
C ARG A 17 26.76 2.01 -2.56
N THR A 18 26.47 3.26 -2.86
CA THR A 18 25.93 4.23 -1.90
C THR A 18 24.42 4.41 -2.03
N SER A 19 23.80 3.85 -3.08
CA SER A 19 22.36 3.89 -3.30
C SER A 19 21.83 2.62 -3.96
N VAL A 20 20.54 2.35 -3.75
CA VAL A 20 19.83 1.23 -4.37
C VAL A 20 19.76 1.39 -5.89
N ALA A 21 19.52 2.60 -6.40
CA ALA A 21 19.49 2.86 -7.84
C ALA A 21 20.83 2.52 -8.51
N ALA A 22 21.94 2.95 -7.92
CA ALA A 22 23.27 2.64 -8.44
C ALA A 22 23.58 1.13 -8.42
N LEU A 23 23.01 0.38 -7.48
CA LEU A 23 23.10 -1.09 -7.48
C LEU A 23 22.24 -1.69 -8.59
N LEU A 24 21.00 -1.23 -8.75
CA LEU A 24 20.04 -1.77 -9.73
C LEU A 24 20.42 -1.50 -11.20
N ASP A 25 21.28 -0.51 -11.46
CA ASP A 25 21.82 -0.25 -12.81
C ASP A 25 22.89 -1.26 -13.24
N GLU A 26 23.38 -2.10 -12.32
CA GLU A 26 24.41 -3.10 -12.61
C GLU A 26 23.82 -4.43 -13.07
N PRO A 27 24.50 -5.16 -13.97
CA PRO A 27 24.15 -6.54 -14.28
C PRO A 27 24.10 -7.39 -12.99
N GLY A 28 22.93 -7.97 -12.70
CA GLY A 28 22.72 -8.78 -11.49
C GLY A 28 22.47 -7.98 -10.20
N GLY A 29 22.41 -6.65 -10.25
CA GLY A 29 22.19 -5.81 -9.08
C GLY A 29 20.86 -6.07 -8.35
N ALA A 30 19.81 -6.40 -9.09
CA ALA A 30 18.53 -6.81 -8.51
C ALA A 30 18.66 -8.12 -7.70
N ALA A 31 19.38 -9.12 -8.23
CA ALA A 31 19.62 -10.37 -7.53
C ALA A 31 20.47 -10.17 -6.27
N GLU A 32 21.51 -9.32 -6.34
CA GLU A 32 22.31 -8.97 -5.16
C GLU A 32 21.47 -8.26 -4.09
N LEU A 33 20.61 -7.32 -4.50
CA LEU A 33 19.73 -6.62 -3.57
C LEU A 33 18.75 -7.57 -2.89
N LEU A 34 18.10 -8.46 -3.66
CA LEU A 34 17.17 -9.45 -3.14
C LEU A 34 17.88 -10.42 -2.18
N ALA A 35 19.08 -10.89 -2.50
CA ALA A 35 19.88 -11.72 -1.61
C ALA A 35 20.22 -11.00 -0.29
N ARG A 36 20.50 -9.69 -0.34
CA ARG A 36 20.69 -8.89 0.88
C ARG A 36 19.39 -8.69 1.66
N LEU A 37 18.25 -8.57 0.99
CA LEU A 37 16.95 -8.49 1.67
C LEU A 37 16.59 -9.82 2.35
N ALA A 38 17.01 -10.96 1.80
CA ALA A 38 16.80 -12.29 2.40
C ALA A 38 17.71 -12.60 3.61
N ASP A 39 18.70 -11.75 3.92
CA ASP A 39 19.62 -11.94 5.06
C ASP A 39 19.00 -11.40 6.37
N GLU A 40 18.46 -12.26 7.22
CA GLU A 40 17.73 -11.91 8.45
C GLU A 40 18.47 -10.92 9.37
N ASP A 41 19.81 -11.00 9.41
CA ASP A 41 20.66 -10.17 10.27
C ASP A 41 20.77 -8.71 9.78
N ARG A 42 20.28 -8.41 8.56
CA ARG A 42 20.30 -7.06 8.01
C ARG A 42 19.07 -6.27 8.44
N PRO A 43 19.27 -5.15 9.18
CA PRO A 43 18.16 -4.29 9.53
C PRO A 43 17.65 -3.54 8.30
N VAL A 44 16.33 -3.52 8.14
CA VAL A 44 15.62 -2.72 7.16
C VAL A 44 14.30 -2.29 7.78
N THR A 45 13.83 -1.07 7.49
CA THR A 45 12.54 -0.58 8.00
C THR A 45 11.42 -0.76 6.97
N PRO A 46 10.14 -0.78 7.38
CA PRO A 46 9.02 -0.81 6.44
C PRO A 46 9.05 0.32 5.39
N ALA A 47 9.48 1.52 5.79
CA ALA A 47 9.63 2.65 4.88
C ALA A 47 10.75 2.43 3.83
N GLN A 48 11.85 1.81 4.23
CA GLN A 48 12.92 1.41 3.30
C GLN A 48 12.45 0.32 2.35
N LEU A 49 11.74 -0.70 2.84
CA LEU A 49 11.14 -1.74 1.99
C LEU A 49 10.20 -1.14 0.96
N HIS A 50 9.32 -0.24 1.38
CA HIS A 50 8.41 0.48 0.48
C HIS A 50 9.17 1.21 -0.64
N ALA A 51 10.26 1.91 -0.29
CA ALA A 51 11.09 2.59 -1.27
C ALA A 51 11.83 1.60 -2.20
N ILE A 52 12.37 0.51 -1.66
CA ILE A 52 13.11 -0.51 -2.41
C ILE A 52 12.19 -1.24 -3.40
N TYR A 53 11.03 -1.72 -2.95
CA TYR A 53 10.06 -2.37 -3.83
C TYR A 53 9.51 -1.41 -4.88
N GLY A 54 9.33 -0.14 -4.54
CA GLY A 54 8.99 0.90 -5.52
C GLY A 54 10.06 1.10 -6.61
N LEU A 55 11.35 0.91 -6.30
CA LEU A 55 12.44 0.95 -7.30
C LEU A 55 12.52 -0.35 -8.12
N LEU A 56 12.29 -1.50 -7.48
CA LEU A 56 12.28 -2.80 -8.15
C LEU A 56 11.12 -2.91 -9.15
N ALA A 57 9.98 -2.25 -8.88
CA ALA A 57 8.82 -2.20 -9.79
C ALA A 57 9.15 -1.65 -11.20
N ASP A 58 10.26 -0.91 -11.36
CA ASP A 58 10.72 -0.41 -12.66
C ASP A 58 11.64 -1.42 -13.40
N ARG A 59 11.83 -2.65 -12.88
CA ARG A 59 12.67 -3.68 -13.51
C ARG A 59 11.85 -4.56 -14.45
N ASP A 60 12.53 -5.02 -15.49
CA ASP A 60 11.99 -6.03 -16.41
C ASP A 60 11.96 -7.39 -15.69
N PRO A 61 10.79 -8.05 -15.53
CA PRO A 61 10.68 -9.36 -14.91
C PRO A 61 11.58 -10.42 -15.55
N ASP A 62 11.81 -10.35 -16.87
CA ASP A 62 12.67 -11.30 -17.58
C ASP A 62 14.16 -11.16 -17.21
N GLN A 63 14.54 -10.05 -16.56
CA GLN A 63 15.91 -9.76 -16.11
C GLN A 63 16.13 -10.02 -14.62
N VAL A 64 15.08 -10.43 -13.89
CA VAL A 64 15.14 -10.70 -12.45
C VAL A 64 14.87 -12.16 -12.20
N THR A 65 15.84 -12.86 -11.61
CA THR A 65 15.63 -14.22 -11.12
C THR A 65 14.59 -14.19 -10.01
N LEU A 66 13.56 -15.05 -10.11
CA LEU A 66 12.55 -15.18 -9.08
C LEU A 66 13.20 -15.57 -7.74
N PRO A 67 12.95 -14.80 -6.66
CA PRO A 67 13.48 -15.13 -5.35
C PRO A 67 12.64 -16.23 -4.69
N ASP A 68 13.30 -17.15 -3.98
CA ASP A 68 12.60 -18.12 -3.11
C ASP A 68 12.09 -17.45 -1.81
N GLU A 69 12.77 -16.39 -1.37
CA GLU A 69 12.46 -15.67 -0.12
C GLU A 69 12.36 -14.16 -0.34
N LEU A 70 11.45 -13.51 0.38
CA LEU A 70 11.21 -12.07 0.33
C LEU A 70 11.22 -11.46 1.73
N ARG A 71 11.61 -10.19 1.82
CA ARG A 71 11.52 -9.41 3.06
C ARG A 71 10.18 -8.67 3.15
N ALA A 72 9.21 -9.28 3.79
CA ALA A 72 7.88 -8.72 3.98
C ALA A 72 7.73 -8.03 5.34
N VAL A 73 6.62 -7.30 5.51
CA VAL A 73 6.17 -6.78 6.81
C VAL A 73 5.11 -7.72 7.36
N VAL A 74 5.33 -8.23 8.57
CA VAL A 74 4.40 -9.07 9.33
C VAL A 74 4.18 -8.40 10.67
N ASP A 75 2.94 -8.08 11.04
CA ASP A 75 2.60 -7.37 12.29
C ASP A 75 3.43 -6.09 12.51
N GLY A 76 3.66 -5.33 11.44
CA GLY A 76 4.44 -4.08 11.45
C GLY A 76 5.96 -4.27 11.44
N GLU A 77 6.45 -5.50 11.52
CA GLU A 77 7.87 -5.83 11.63
C GLU A 77 8.41 -6.52 10.36
N PRO A 78 9.57 -6.08 9.83
CA PRO A 78 10.22 -6.77 8.71
C PRO A 78 10.68 -8.20 9.05
N ARG A 79 10.31 -9.16 8.21
CA ARG A 79 10.62 -10.60 8.34
C ARG A 79 10.94 -11.21 6.97
N VAL A 80 11.89 -12.13 6.92
CA VAL A 80 12.10 -12.97 5.72
C VAL A 80 11.01 -14.03 5.73
N VAL A 81 10.37 -14.23 4.58
CA VAL A 81 9.30 -15.21 4.38
C VAL A 81 9.52 -15.92 3.05
N ASP A 82 8.93 -17.10 2.88
CA ASP A 82 8.81 -17.74 1.57
C ASP A 82 8.06 -16.81 0.61
N ALA A 83 8.54 -16.68 -0.62
CA ALA A 83 7.94 -15.79 -1.60
C ALA A 83 6.47 -16.14 -1.87
N GLY A 84 6.10 -17.42 -1.83
CA GLY A 84 4.72 -17.89 -2.03
C GLY A 84 3.74 -17.50 -0.93
N ASP A 85 4.25 -17.16 0.26
CA ASP A 85 3.45 -16.72 1.41
C ASP A 85 3.26 -15.19 1.45
N ALA A 86 4.03 -14.44 0.66
CA ALA A 86 3.97 -12.99 0.60
C ALA A 86 2.83 -12.49 -0.31
N LEU A 87 2.21 -11.37 0.07
CA LEU A 87 1.21 -10.66 -0.72
C LEU A 87 1.62 -9.21 -0.94
N VAL A 88 1.37 -8.66 -2.13
CA VAL A 88 1.57 -7.22 -2.35
C VAL A 88 0.42 -6.43 -1.74
N ALA A 89 0.74 -5.45 -0.90
CA ALA A 89 -0.27 -4.59 -0.27
C ALA A 89 -0.83 -3.56 -1.27
N ASP A 90 -1.98 -3.88 -1.89
CA ASP A 90 -2.61 -3.03 -2.92
C ASP A 90 -4.01 -2.50 -2.55
N ALA A 91 -4.59 -3.00 -1.45
CA ALA A 91 -5.95 -2.70 -1.03
C ALA A 91 -5.99 -2.39 0.48
N PRO A 92 -5.90 -1.10 0.89
CA PRO A 92 -5.85 -0.73 2.30
C PRO A 92 -7.16 -1.02 3.06
N ASP A 93 -8.28 -1.15 2.36
CA ASP A 93 -9.57 -1.59 2.92
C ASP A 93 -9.55 -3.06 3.38
N LEU A 94 -8.59 -3.87 2.92
CA LEU A 94 -8.45 -5.28 3.28
C LEU A 94 -7.39 -5.52 4.37
N MET A 95 -6.73 -4.46 4.85
CA MET A 95 -5.72 -4.56 5.91
C MET A 95 -6.22 -5.24 7.18
N PRO A 96 -7.44 -4.97 7.69
CA PRO A 96 -7.94 -5.66 8.89
C PRO A 96 -7.98 -7.18 8.74
N LEU A 97 -8.32 -7.70 7.55
CA LEU A 97 -8.30 -9.15 7.27
C LEU A 97 -6.88 -9.71 7.25
N ALA A 98 -5.97 -8.98 6.59
CA ALA A 98 -4.56 -9.36 6.50
C ALA A 98 -3.90 -9.41 7.89
N GLU A 99 -4.19 -8.44 8.76
CA GLU A 99 -3.68 -8.34 10.13
C GLU A 99 -4.24 -9.45 11.02
N ALA A 100 -5.54 -9.77 10.89
CA ALA A 100 -6.16 -10.87 11.65
C ALA A 100 -5.50 -12.24 11.38
N GLU A 101 -4.92 -12.42 10.19
CA GLU A 101 -4.21 -13.64 9.79
C GLU A 101 -2.68 -13.50 9.82
N ALA A 102 -2.13 -12.40 10.35
CA ALA A 102 -0.70 -12.08 10.36
C ALA A 102 -0.03 -12.28 8.99
N ARG A 103 -0.69 -11.81 7.92
CA ARG A 103 -0.18 -11.96 6.55
C ARG A 103 1.13 -11.19 6.33
N ALA A 104 2.00 -11.79 5.54
CA ALA A 104 3.23 -11.17 5.09
C ALA A 104 2.97 -10.22 3.91
N LEU A 105 3.16 -8.92 4.12
CA LEU A 105 2.84 -7.89 3.15
C LEU A 105 4.08 -7.24 2.56
N LEU A 106 4.15 -7.12 1.24
CA LEU A 106 5.14 -6.33 0.53
C LEU A 106 4.61 -4.89 0.42
N PRO A 107 5.18 -3.92 1.17
CA PRO A 107 4.72 -2.55 1.12
C PRO A 107 5.16 -1.92 -0.20
N VAL A 108 4.23 -1.29 -0.91
CA VAL A 108 4.52 -0.56 -2.14
C VAL A 108 3.45 0.50 -2.38
N ARG A 109 3.72 1.47 -3.26
CA ARG A 109 2.67 2.35 -3.77
C ARG A 109 1.62 1.51 -4.51
N PRO A 110 0.31 1.70 -4.26
CA PRO A 110 -0.73 0.93 -4.95
C PRO A 110 -0.64 0.94 -6.47
N THR A 111 -0.25 2.08 -7.06
CA THR A 111 -0.05 2.22 -8.51
C THR A 111 1.13 1.44 -9.08
N ARG A 112 1.94 0.82 -8.22
CA ARG A 112 3.09 -0.04 -8.58
C ARG A 112 2.88 -1.49 -8.14
N ALA A 113 1.73 -1.81 -7.56
CA ALA A 113 1.51 -3.11 -6.94
C ALA A 113 1.44 -4.24 -7.97
N ALA A 114 0.85 -3.99 -9.14
CA ALA A 114 0.79 -4.97 -10.22
C ALA A 114 2.19 -5.32 -10.76
N GLU A 115 3.05 -4.33 -10.92
CA GLU A 115 4.43 -4.51 -11.38
C GLU A 115 5.25 -5.31 -10.38
N VAL A 116 5.10 -5.05 -9.06
CA VAL A 116 5.78 -5.84 -8.02
C VAL A 116 5.23 -7.27 -7.95
N ALA A 117 3.92 -7.44 -8.08
CA ALA A 117 3.28 -8.76 -8.10
C ALA A 117 3.80 -9.61 -9.27
N GLU A 118 3.85 -9.02 -10.47
CA GLU A 118 4.38 -9.69 -11.66
C GLU A 118 5.89 -9.99 -11.52
N LEU A 119 6.67 -9.03 -11.02
CA LEU A 119 8.12 -9.19 -10.86
C LEU A 119 8.48 -10.38 -9.98
N PHE A 120 7.73 -10.60 -8.90
CA PHE A 120 7.97 -11.69 -7.96
C PHE A 120 7.06 -12.90 -8.16
N GLN A 121 6.12 -12.83 -9.11
CA GLN A 121 5.09 -13.85 -9.35
C GLN A 121 4.28 -14.19 -8.09
N VAL A 122 3.96 -13.17 -7.29
CA VAL A 122 3.17 -13.28 -6.06
C VAL A 122 1.81 -12.62 -6.23
N ARG A 123 0.83 -13.01 -5.41
CA ARG A 123 -0.52 -12.43 -5.47
C ARG A 123 -0.57 -11.06 -4.83
N ARG A 124 -1.53 -10.26 -5.28
CA ARG A 124 -1.92 -9.02 -4.61
C ARG A 124 -2.90 -9.30 -3.48
N LEU A 125 -2.96 -8.42 -2.49
CA LEU A 125 -3.89 -8.55 -1.36
C LEU A 125 -5.34 -8.61 -1.86
N SER A 126 -5.71 -7.77 -2.83
CA SER A 126 -7.06 -7.77 -3.43
C SER A 126 -7.42 -9.08 -4.15
N GLU A 127 -6.42 -9.84 -4.60
CA GLU A 127 -6.64 -11.14 -5.27
C GLU A 127 -6.75 -12.28 -4.26
N ALA A 128 -6.01 -12.18 -3.15
CA ALA A 128 -6.08 -13.15 -2.07
C ALA A 128 -7.40 -13.04 -1.28
N TYR A 129 -7.95 -11.83 -1.18
CA TYR A 129 -9.17 -11.54 -0.44
C TYR A 129 -10.21 -10.87 -1.36
N PRO A 130 -11.09 -11.67 -2.01
CA PRO A 130 -12.21 -11.11 -2.76
C PRO A 130 -13.13 -10.25 -1.87
N ALA A 131 -13.39 -10.73 -0.65
CA ALA A 131 -14.17 -10.05 0.40
C ALA A 131 -15.46 -9.40 -0.13
N PRO A 132 -16.40 -10.18 -0.70
CA PRO A 132 -17.68 -9.64 -1.17
C PRO A 132 -18.50 -9.12 0.02
N VAL A 133 -19.17 -7.99 -0.19
CA VAL A 133 -20.06 -7.39 0.81
C VAL A 133 -21.34 -8.23 0.93
N VAL A 134 -21.71 -8.59 2.16
CA VAL A 134 -22.89 -9.41 2.47
C VAL A 134 -23.92 -8.70 3.36
N SER A 135 -23.59 -7.54 3.91
CA SER A 135 -24.53 -6.65 4.60
C SER A 135 -25.34 -5.81 3.60
N GLU A 136 -26.52 -5.38 4.03
CA GLU A 136 -27.33 -4.39 3.33
C GLU A 136 -27.00 -2.99 3.83
N GLY A 137 -27.01 -2.02 2.93
CA GLY A 137 -26.75 -0.62 3.27
C GLY A 137 -27.59 0.35 2.44
N GLU A 138 -27.57 1.62 2.82
CA GLU A 138 -28.37 2.69 2.25
C GLU A 138 -27.51 3.63 1.39
N PRO A 139 -27.95 3.96 0.15
CA PRO A 139 -27.20 4.86 -0.72
C PRO A 139 -27.26 6.31 -0.23
N HIS A 140 -26.11 6.98 -0.23
CA HIS A 140 -25.95 8.37 0.17
C HIS A 140 -25.20 9.16 -0.91
N GLU A 141 -25.56 10.42 -1.11
CA GLU A 141 -24.81 11.32 -1.99
C GLU A 141 -23.55 11.84 -1.30
N VAL A 142 -22.43 11.87 -2.02
CA VAL A 142 -21.21 12.51 -1.52
C VAL A 142 -21.42 14.03 -1.49
N PRO A 143 -21.22 14.73 -0.35
CA PRO A 143 -21.45 16.17 -0.27
C PRO A 143 -20.68 17.00 -1.32
N ALA A 144 -21.27 18.08 -1.81
CA ALA A 144 -20.66 18.90 -2.86
C ALA A 144 -19.28 19.45 -2.47
N ALA A 145 -19.11 19.88 -1.21
CA ALA A 145 -17.81 20.35 -0.70
C ALA A 145 -16.73 19.26 -0.76
N VAL A 146 -17.09 18.00 -0.51
CA VAL A 146 -16.17 16.86 -0.62
C VAL A 146 -15.84 16.57 -2.08
N ARG A 147 -16.78 16.71 -3.01
CA ARG A 147 -16.50 16.55 -4.45
C ARG A 147 -15.65 17.68 -5.03
N GLU A 148 -15.78 18.89 -4.49
CA GLU A 148 -14.87 20.00 -4.81
C GLU A 148 -13.46 19.70 -4.28
N LEU A 149 -13.38 19.13 -3.08
CA LEU A 149 -12.13 18.67 -2.49
C LEU A 149 -11.51 17.54 -3.32
N LEU A 150 -12.29 16.54 -3.71
CA LEU A 150 -11.89 15.34 -4.42
C LEU A 150 -12.63 15.20 -5.76
N PRO A 151 -12.18 15.89 -6.84
CA PRO A 151 -12.86 15.86 -8.14
C PRO A 151 -12.97 14.47 -8.80
N GLY A 152 -12.21 13.47 -8.32
CA GLY A 152 -12.27 12.08 -8.78
C GLY A 152 -13.07 11.14 -7.88
N ALA A 153 -13.67 11.63 -6.79
CA ALA A 153 -14.49 10.80 -5.90
C ALA A 153 -15.79 10.35 -6.58
N PRO A 154 -16.35 9.18 -6.19
CA PRO A 154 -17.66 8.76 -6.66
C PRO A 154 -18.75 9.76 -6.24
N LEU A 155 -19.88 9.76 -6.95
CA LEU A 155 -21.01 10.67 -6.65
C LEU A 155 -21.82 10.22 -5.44
N SER A 156 -21.77 8.93 -5.12
CA SER A 156 -22.51 8.30 -4.03
C SER A 156 -21.67 7.20 -3.39
N TYR A 157 -22.04 6.84 -2.17
CA TYR A 157 -21.54 5.67 -1.44
C TYR A 157 -22.72 4.92 -0.82
N VAL A 158 -22.50 3.71 -0.32
CA VAL A 158 -23.47 2.91 0.42
C VAL A 158 -23.04 2.89 1.88
N GLU A 159 -23.89 3.41 2.75
CA GLU A 159 -23.68 3.43 4.21
C GLU A 159 -24.29 2.20 4.86
N HIS A 160 -23.55 1.54 5.73
CA HIS A 160 -23.98 0.35 6.45
C HIS A 160 -23.99 0.67 7.94
N GLU A 161 -24.95 0.16 8.70
CA GLU A 161 -24.85 0.19 10.17
C GLU A 161 -23.65 -0.65 10.65
N GLU A 162 -23.46 -1.81 10.03
CA GLU A 162 -22.32 -2.70 10.19
C GLU A 162 -21.96 -3.25 8.80
N LEU A 163 -20.75 -2.96 8.32
CA LEU A 163 -20.30 -3.41 7.00
C LEU A 163 -19.65 -4.79 7.13
N LEU A 164 -20.34 -5.81 6.63
CA LEU A 164 -19.91 -7.20 6.70
C LEU A 164 -19.47 -7.72 5.34
N VAL A 165 -18.36 -8.45 5.33
CA VAL A 165 -17.82 -9.16 4.16
C VAL A 165 -17.63 -10.65 4.45
N GLU A 166 -17.59 -11.49 3.42
CA GLU A 166 -17.13 -12.88 3.56
C GLU A 166 -15.60 -12.96 3.71
N GLY A 167 -15.11 -13.94 4.47
CA GLY A 167 -13.68 -14.24 4.59
C GLY A 167 -13.03 -13.84 5.91
N GLY A 168 -13.81 -13.74 7.00
CA GLY A 168 -13.29 -13.46 8.33
C GLY A 168 -12.88 -14.70 9.13
N ALA A 169 -12.09 -14.48 10.18
CA ALA A 169 -11.65 -15.51 11.12
C ALA A 169 -12.75 -15.97 12.10
N GLU A 170 -13.87 -15.25 12.16
CA GLU A 170 -15.00 -15.56 13.04
C GLU A 170 -15.71 -16.85 12.62
N PRO A 171 -16.40 -17.54 13.56
CA PRO A 171 -17.03 -18.84 13.30
C PRO A 171 -18.09 -18.85 12.19
N ASP A 172 -18.70 -17.69 11.89
CA ASP A 172 -19.69 -17.53 10.83
C ASP A 172 -19.07 -17.18 9.47
N GLY A 173 -17.73 -17.08 9.41
CA GLY A 173 -16.96 -16.79 8.20
C GLY A 173 -17.04 -15.34 7.73
N ARG A 174 -17.51 -14.42 8.57
CA ARG A 174 -17.67 -13.00 8.25
C ARG A 174 -16.64 -12.15 8.96
N ALA A 175 -16.36 -10.99 8.37
CA ALA A 175 -15.56 -9.95 9.00
C ALA A 175 -16.25 -8.60 8.84
N GLU A 176 -16.05 -7.75 9.85
CA GLU A 176 -16.45 -6.35 9.82
C GLU A 176 -15.31 -5.48 9.27
N LEU A 177 -15.65 -4.53 8.40
CA LEU A 177 -14.73 -3.52 7.88
C LEU A 177 -15.31 -2.12 8.06
N ASP A 178 -14.46 -1.12 8.23
CA ASP A 178 -14.92 0.28 8.24
C ASP A 178 -15.34 0.79 6.86
N TRP A 179 -14.71 0.24 5.81
CA TRP A 179 -15.00 0.58 4.42
C TRP A 179 -14.52 -0.52 3.46
N ARG A 180 -15.11 -0.55 2.27
CA ARG A 180 -14.73 -1.43 1.16
C ARG A 180 -14.98 -0.70 -0.16
N TYR A 181 -13.99 -0.68 -1.04
CA TYR A 181 -14.15 -0.16 -2.40
C TYR A 181 -14.02 -1.28 -3.42
N VAL A 182 -15.16 -1.71 -3.97
CA VAL A 182 -15.25 -2.87 -4.88
C VAL A 182 -16.19 -2.55 -6.02
N ASP A 183 -15.81 -2.96 -7.24
CA ASP A 183 -16.60 -2.75 -8.47
C ASP A 183 -17.10 -1.31 -8.67
N GLY A 184 -16.26 -0.34 -8.30
CA GLY A 184 -16.56 1.10 -8.42
C GLY A 184 -17.54 1.64 -7.38
N THR A 185 -17.94 0.83 -6.40
CA THR A 185 -18.86 1.21 -5.32
C THR A 185 -18.10 1.30 -4.00
N LEU A 186 -18.28 2.41 -3.30
CA LEU A 186 -17.81 2.58 -1.93
C LEU A 186 -18.90 2.11 -0.96
N HIS A 187 -18.56 1.15 -0.11
CA HIS A 187 -19.32 0.76 1.07
C HIS A 187 -18.57 1.25 2.32
N ALA A 188 -19.28 1.77 3.31
CA ALA A 188 -18.66 2.20 4.57
C ALA A 188 -19.64 2.12 5.75
N SER A 189 -19.13 1.91 6.96
CA SER A 189 -19.90 1.91 8.21
C SER A 189 -19.50 3.03 9.17
N THR A 190 -18.41 3.73 8.89
CA THR A 190 -17.91 4.83 9.72
C THR A 190 -17.62 6.08 8.91
N LEU A 191 -17.62 7.24 9.56
CA LEU A 191 -17.27 8.52 8.92
C LEU A 191 -15.83 8.49 8.38
N GLU A 192 -14.91 7.93 9.17
CA GLU A 192 -13.51 7.70 8.79
C GLU A 192 -13.41 6.73 7.61
N GLY A 193 -14.23 5.69 7.58
CA GLY A 193 -14.35 4.76 6.46
C GLY A 193 -14.82 5.43 5.17
N VAL A 194 -15.87 6.27 5.24
CA VAL A 194 -16.31 7.09 4.10
C VAL A 194 -15.16 7.98 3.62
N ALA A 195 -14.47 8.67 4.54
CA ALA A 195 -13.38 9.56 4.19
C ALA A 195 -12.20 8.83 3.52
N ALA A 196 -11.79 7.68 4.07
CA ALA A 196 -10.74 6.84 3.53
C ALA A 196 -11.11 6.30 2.15
N GLY A 197 -12.33 5.79 2.00
CA GLY A 197 -12.82 5.23 0.74
C GLY A 197 -12.97 6.26 -0.37
N LEU A 198 -13.47 7.47 -0.08
CA LEU A 198 -13.54 8.54 -1.07
C LEU A 198 -12.15 9.01 -1.50
N ALA A 199 -11.22 9.15 -0.55
CA ALA A 199 -9.84 9.52 -0.83
C ALA A 199 -9.14 8.44 -1.67
N TRP A 200 -9.37 7.16 -1.36
CA TRP A 200 -8.87 6.03 -2.12
C TRP A 200 -9.40 6.01 -3.55
N ALA A 201 -10.72 6.05 -3.72
CA ALA A 201 -11.38 6.05 -5.02
C ALA A 201 -10.94 7.22 -5.91
N ALA A 202 -10.66 8.38 -5.32
CA ALA A 202 -10.15 9.57 -6.01
C ALA A 202 -8.64 9.53 -6.31
N GLY A 203 -7.89 8.50 -5.88
CA GLY A 203 -6.43 8.43 -6.01
C GLY A 203 -5.68 9.45 -5.14
N GLN A 204 -6.31 9.91 -4.06
CA GLN A 204 -5.85 11.00 -3.18
C GLN A 204 -5.72 10.53 -1.73
N TRP A 205 -5.17 9.33 -1.51
CA TRP A 205 -5.07 8.67 -0.19
C TRP A 205 -4.55 9.54 0.95
N ALA A 206 -3.61 10.45 0.68
CA ALA A 206 -3.05 11.37 1.66
C ALA A 206 -4.10 12.29 2.30
N ARG A 207 -5.23 12.52 1.61
CA ARG A 207 -6.26 13.49 2.01
C ARG A 207 -7.38 12.91 2.88
N ARG A 208 -7.35 11.61 3.19
CA ARG A 208 -8.40 10.94 3.99
C ARG A 208 -8.72 11.64 5.31
N PHE A 209 -7.72 12.22 5.99
CA PHE A 209 -7.95 12.96 7.24
C PHE A 209 -8.55 14.35 7.01
N GLU A 210 -8.17 15.04 5.92
CA GLU A 210 -8.79 16.30 5.51
C GLU A 210 -10.27 16.09 5.14
N VAL A 211 -10.56 14.97 4.46
CA VAL A 211 -11.92 14.57 4.10
C VAL A 211 -12.73 14.22 5.34
N ALA A 212 -12.16 13.50 6.31
CA ALA A 212 -12.84 13.19 7.57
C ALA A 212 -13.21 14.47 8.32
N ALA A 213 -12.26 15.40 8.46
CA ALA A 213 -12.52 16.70 9.10
C ALA A 213 -13.60 17.52 8.37
N LEU A 214 -13.68 17.41 7.04
CA LEU A 214 -14.72 18.08 6.25
C LEU A 214 -16.08 17.39 6.39
N LEU A 215 -16.13 16.06 6.45
CA LEU A 215 -17.37 15.30 6.66
C LEU A 215 -17.94 15.54 8.06
N GLU A 216 -17.09 15.74 9.06
CA GLU A 216 -17.50 16.11 10.42
C GLU A 216 -18.12 17.52 10.48
N ASP A 217 -17.59 18.48 9.72
CA ASP A 217 -18.14 19.83 9.58
C ASP A 217 -17.92 20.42 8.18
N LEU A 218 -18.99 20.38 7.37
CA LEU A 218 -18.99 20.87 5.98
C LEU A 218 -18.72 22.38 5.86
N THR A 219 -18.81 23.14 6.96
CA THR A 219 -18.54 24.59 6.93
C THR A 219 -17.05 24.93 6.99
N ARG A 220 -16.17 23.96 7.29
CA ARG A 220 -14.71 24.16 7.40
C ARG A 220 -13.99 24.30 6.06
N THR A 221 -14.72 24.39 4.95
CA THR A 221 -14.16 24.48 3.58
C THR A 221 -13.08 25.57 3.45
N ASP A 222 -13.32 26.79 3.94
CA ASP A 222 -12.37 27.92 3.86
C ASP A 222 -11.14 27.76 4.77
N GLU A 223 -11.30 27.08 5.90
CA GLU A 223 -10.20 26.78 6.82
C GLU A 223 -9.24 25.77 6.18
N LEU A 224 -9.79 24.65 5.69
CA LEU A 224 -9.03 23.59 5.01
C LEU A 224 -8.38 24.13 3.72
N ALA A 225 -9.07 24.99 2.97
CA ALA A 225 -8.51 25.64 1.79
C ALA A 225 -7.29 26.52 2.09
N ARG A 226 -7.27 27.19 3.24
CA ARG A 226 -6.11 27.98 3.69
C ARG A 226 -4.98 27.10 4.21
N ALA A 227 -5.29 25.98 4.87
CA ALA A 227 -4.27 25.04 5.33
C ALA A 227 -3.41 24.50 4.18
N ARG A 228 -4.04 24.24 3.01
CA ARG A 228 -3.37 23.78 1.78
C ARG A 228 -2.35 24.76 1.19
N TRP A 229 -2.26 25.99 1.67
CA TRP A 229 -1.21 26.93 1.21
C TRP A 229 0.20 26.51 1.64
N PHE A 230 0.31 25.54 2.55
CA PHE A 230 1.57 25.11 3.16
C PHE A 230 1.93 23.64 2.87
N ASP A 231 1.11 22.91 2.12
CA ASP A 231 1.35 21.51 1.71
C ASP A 231 2.23 21.39 0.46
#